data_AF-A0A1Y1JU35-F1
#
_entry.id   AF-A0A1Y1JU35-F1
#
_cell.length_a   1.000
_cell.length_b   1.000
_cell.length_c   1.000
_cell.angle_alpha   90.00
_cell.angle_beta   90.00
_cell.angle_gamma   90.00
#
_symmetry.space_group_name_H-M   'P 1'
#
loop_
_entity.id
_entity.type
_entity.pdbx_description
1 polymer ?
#
loop_
_entity_poly.entity_id
_entity_poly.type
_entity_poly.pdbx_seq_one_letter_code
_entity_poly.pdbx_strand_id
1 'polypeptide(L)'
;LKDSYKAAPSTKNVKIEKWWESMLHISSRQWVDYFGELARDGDFDGDMLEDRIAIYAVYEDILRQELFDFVEAWNLHRIRLQKNRPHVVHGQPWMNYHYPDPDQACNWGIPIDHSVLTELERPLADIDINTCLEP
;
A
#
# COMPACT_ATOMS: atom_id res chain seq x y z
N LEU A 1 6.07 19.69 2.31
CA LEU A 1 6.31 18.24 2.16
C LEU A 1 7.35 17.64 3.14
N LYS A 2 7.73 18.33 4.24
CA LYS A 2 8.74 17.80 5.20
C LYS A 2 8.17 17.19 6.48
N ASP A 3 6.85 17.20 6.69
CA ASP A 3 6.27 16.91 8.02
C ASP A 3 5.32 15.70 8.06
N SER A 4 5.42 14.77 7.11
CA SER A 4 4.61 13.53 7.16
C SER A 4 5.27 12.39 7.95
N TYR A 5 6.53 12.54 8.36
CA TYR A 5 7.28 11.49 9.05
C TYR A 5 7.72 11.94 10.44
N LYS A 6 7.15 11.34 11.48
CA LYS A 6 7.65 11.47 12.86
C LYS A 6 8.68 10.37 13.12
N ALA A 7 9.96 10.73 13.16
CA ALA A 7 11.05 9.85 13.59
C ALA A 7 11.00 9.65 15.12
N ALA A 8 10.18 8.71 15.58
CA ALA A 8 10.23 8.20 16.94
C ALA A 8 10.67 6.72 16.91
N PRO A 9 11.38 6.20 17.92
CA PRO A 9 11.64 4.76 18.03
C PRO A 9 10.30 4.03 18.13
N SER A 10 9.93 3.30 17.09
CA SER A 10 8.63 2.62 16.94
C SER A 10 8.52 1.36 17.81
N THR A 11 8.88 1.42 19.09
CA THR A 11 8.82 0.23 19.98
C THR A 11 7.40 -0.26 20.24
N LYS A 12 6.38 0.55 19.93
CA LYS A 12 4.96 0.20 20.07
C LYS A 12 4.34 -0.38 18.79
N ASN A 13 4.90 -0.08 17.61
CA ASN A 13 4.36 -0.49 16.31
C ASN A 13 5.04 -1.73 15.73
N VAL A 14 6.08 -2.25 16.40
CA VAL A 14 6.84 -3.48 16.04
C VAL A 14 5.93 -4.66 15.64
N LYS A 15 4.77 -4.83 16.27
CA LYS A 15 3.87 -5.95 15.92
C LYS A 15 3.11 -5.72 14.62
N ILE A 16 2.71 -4.49 14.35
CA ILE A 16 2.04 -4.12 13.09
C ILE A 16 3.09 -4.16 11.97
N GLU A 17 4.27 -3.57 12.20
CA GLU A 17 5.40 -3.62 11.27
C GLU A 17 5.83 -5.06 10.98
N LYS A 18 5.97 -5.92 11.99
CA LYS A 18 6.28 -7.35 11.80
C LYS A 18 5.19 -8.07 11.02
N TRP A 19 3.92 -7.71 11.20
CA TRP A 19 2.83 -8.34 10.48
C TRP A 19 2.80 -7.89 9.02
N TRP A 20 3.01 -6.60 8.78
CA TRP A 20 3.19 -6.04 7.44
C TRP A 20 4.39 -6.69 6.74
N GLU A 21 5.52 -6.80 7.43
CA GLU A 21 6.71 -7.51 6.97
C GLU A 21 6.40 -8.98 6.68
N SER A 22 5.72 -9.69 7.59
CA SER A 22 5.38 -11.11 7.39
C SER A 22 4.48 -11.31 6.18
N MET A 23 3.54 -10.39 5.94
CA MET A 23 2.60 -10.50 4.82
C MET A 23 3.21 -10.04 3.50
N LEU A 24 4.05 -9.00 3.50
CA LEU A 24 4.91 -8.62 2.37
C LEU A 24 5.89 -9.74 2.02
N HIS A 25 6.40 -10.45 3.03
CA HIS A 25 7.27 -11.60 2.83
C HIS A 25 6.55 -12.77 2.15
N ILE A 26 5.26 -12.96 2.44
CA ILE A 26 4.46 -14.05 1.84
C ILE A 26 3.99 -13.69 0.41
N SER A 27 3.63 -12.43 0.16
CA SER A 27 3.03 -12.00 -1.11
C SER A 27 4.08 -11.47 -2.10
N SER A 28 4.90 -10.49 -1.69
CA SER A 28 5.67 -9.68 -2.63
C SER A 28 7.16 -9.96 -2.64
N ARG A 29 7.72 -10.64 -1.63
CA ARG A 29 9.18 -10.83 -1.52
C ARG A 29 9.76 -11.66 -2.66
N GLN A 30 9.02 -12.67 -3.10
CA GLN A 30 9.41 -13.48 -4.25
C GLN A 30 9.64 -12.63 -5.51
N TRP A 31 8.82 -11.61 -5.73
CA TRP A 31 8.93 -10.72 -6.89
C TRP A 31 10.11 -9.76 -6.77
N VAL A 32 10.36 -9.24 -5.58
CA VAL A 32 11.56 -8.41 -5.30
C VAL A 32 12.83 -9.20 -5.59
N ASP A 33 12.91 -10.44 -5.10
CA ASP A 33 14.08 -11.28 -5.30
C ASP A 33 14.22 -11.68 -6.78
N TYR A 34 13.12 -12.08 -7.43
CA TYR A 34 13.09 -12.46 -8.86
C TYR A 34 13.49 -11.33 -9.81
N PHE A 35 12.87 -10.14 -9.70
CA PHE A 35 13.23 -9.01 -10.55
C PHE A 35 14.65 -8.50 -10.23
N GLY A 36 15.07 -8.63 -8.96
CA GLY A 36 16.44 -8.35 -8.55
C GLY A 36 17.48 -9.34 -9.10
N GLU A 37 17.08 -10.55 -9.47
CA GLU A 37 17.91 -11.52 -10.19
C GLU A 37 17.99 -11.16 -11.69
N LEU A 38 16.85 -10.89 -12.34
CA LEU A 38 16.83 -10.47 -13.75
C LEU A 38 17.73 -9.27 -14.02
N ALA A 39 17.64 -8.24 -13.17
CA ALA A 39 18.49 -7.04 -13.32
C ALA A 39 19.97 -7.31 -13.05
N ARG A 40 20.29 -8.27 -12.17
CA ARG A 40 21.67 -8.60 -11.80
C ARG A 40 22.37 -9.44 -12.86
N ASP A 41 21.62 -10.36 -13.46
CA ASP A 41 22.13 -11.29 -14.47
C ASP A 41 22.20 -10.65 -15.86
N GLY A 42 21.60 -9.46 -16.02
CA GLY A 42 21.56 -8.71 -17.28
C GLY A 42 20.44 -9.16 -18.21
N ASP A 43 19.47 -9.91 -17.69
CA ASP A 43 18.28 -10.37 -18.41
C ASP A 43 17.18 -9.30 -18.49
N PHE A 44 17.37 -8.17 -17.82
CA PHE A 44 16.49 -7.00 -17.89
C PHE A 44 17.30 -5.70 -17.87
N ASP A 45 17.06 -4.83 -18.85
CA ASP A 45 17.54 -3.45 -18.90
C ASP A 45 16.36 -2.47 -18.75
N GLY A 46 16.37 -1.70 -17.66
CA GLY A 46 15.35 -0.70 -17.36
C GLY A 46 15.33 0.50 -18.31
N ASP A 47 16.38 0.71 -19.09
CA ASP A 47 16.45 1.74 -20.13
C ASP A 47 15.94 1.22 -21.49
N MET A 48 15.77 -0.09 -21.66
CA MET A 48 15.28 -0.71 -22.89
C MET A 48 13.75 -0.78 -22.90
N LEU A 49 13.13 -0.24 -23.95
CA LEU A 49 11.67 -0.16 -24.05
C LEU A 49 11.03 -1.56 -24.16
N GLU A 50 11.67 -2.46 -24.89
CA GLU A 50 11.24 -3.83 -25.15
C GLU A 50 11.15 -4.62 -23.85
N ASP A 51 12.17 -4.51 -22.99
CA ASP A 51 12.21 -5.19 -21.69
C ASP A 51 11.13 -4.63 -20.76
N ARG A 52 10.94 -3.31 -20.74
CA ARG A 52 9.84 -2.70 -19.97
C ARG A 52 8.49 -3.22 -20.42
N ILE A 53 8.23 -3.26 -21.73
CA ILE A 53 6.97 -3.79 -22.28
C ILE A 53 6.80 -5.25 -21.89
N ALA A 54 7.84 -6.07 -21.99
CA ALA A 54 7.79 -7.47 -21.62
C ALA A 54 7.44 -7.67 -20.13
N ILE A 55 8.04 -6.87 -19.23
CA ILE A 55 7.72 -6.91 -17.80
C ILE A 55 6.26 -6.56 -17.55
N TYR A 56 5.75 -5.47 -18.14
CA TYR A 56 4.35 -5.10 -17.97
C TYR A 56 3.42 -6.17 -18.54
N ALA A 57 3.63 -6.59 -19.78
CA ALA A 57 2.75 -7.56 -20.45
C ALA A 57 2.65 -8.91 -19.74
N VAL A 58 3.70 -9.34 -19.04
CA VAL A 58 3.74 -10.66 -18.38
C VAL A 58 3.32 -10.57 -16.91
N TYR A 59 3.76 -9.54 -16.17
CA TYR A 59 3.65 -9.52 -14.72
C TYR A 59 2.65 -8.50 -14.19
N GLU A 60 2.17 -7.56 -14.99
CA GLU A 60 1.25 -6.51 -14.52
C GLU A 60 -0.01 -7.10 -13.89
N ASP A 61 -0.72 -7.98 -14.60
CA ASP A 61 -1.97 -8.57 -14.11
C ASP A 61 -1.74 -9.43 -12.86
N ILE A 62 -0.64 -10.17 -12.83
CA ILE A 62 -0.27 -11.03 -11.71
C ILE A 62 -0.03 -10.17 -10.45
N LEU A 63 0.79 -9.14 -10.58
CA LEU A 63 1.12 -8.25 -9.47
C LEU A 63 -0.10 -7.43 -9.01
N ARG A 64 -0.94 -6.98 -9.95
CA ARG A 64 -2.19 -6.28 -9.64
C ARG A 64 -3.15 -7.17 -8.86
N GLN A 65 -3.35 -8.42 -9.29
CA GLN A 65 -4.22 -9.36 -8.59
C GLN A 65 -3.68 -9.67 -7.19
N GLU A 66 -2.38 -9.93 -7.04
CA GLU A 66 -1.80 -10.19 -5.72
C GLU A 66 -1.91 -8.99 -4.78
N LEU A 67 -1.74 -7.77 -5.29
CA LEU A 67 -1.95 -6.55 -4.52
C LEU A 67 -3.42 -6.37 -4.12
N PHE A 68 -4.36 -6.70 -5.00
CA PHE A 68 -5.78 -6.68 -4.70
C PHE A 68 -6.13 -7.68 -3.60
N ASP A 69 -5.70 -8.93 -3.74
CA ASP A 69 -5.90 -9.99 -2.75
C ASP A 69 -5.31 -9.60 -1.39
N PHE A 70 -4.15 -8.95 -1.39
CA PHE A 70 -3.53 -8.39 -0.20
C PHE A 70 -4.43 -7.35 0.49
N VAL A 71 -4.93 -6.36 -0.25
CA VAL A 71 -5.80 -5.31 0.27
C VAL A 71 -7.09 -5.91 0.82
N GLU A 72 -7.70 -6.85 0.11
CA GLU A 72 -8.92 -7.54 0.55
C GLU A 72 -8.68 -8.31 1.84
N ALA A 73 -7.66 -9.16 1.89
CA ALA A 73 -7.31 -9.94 3.07
C ALA A 73 -7.00 -9.05 4.28
N TRP A 74 -6.28 -7.95 4.07
CA TRP A 74 -6.02 -6.95 5.11
C TRP A 74 -7.30 -6.28 5.57
N ASN A 75 -8.19 -5.86 4.69
CA ASN A 75 -9.38 -5.14 5.10
C ASN A 75 -10.40 -6.04 5.82
N LEU A 76 -10.40 -7.34 5.54
CA LEU A 76 -11.29 -8.34 6.14
C LEU A 76 -10.75 -8.97 7.44
N HIS A 77 -9.44 -8.93 7.69
CA HIS A 77 -8.88 -9.59 8.88
C HIS A 77 -9.46 -8.99 10.17
N ARG A 78 -9.61 -9.83 11.20
CA ARG A 78 -10.16 -9.38 12.48
C ARG A 78 -9.05 -9.12 13.49
N ILE A 79 -8.90 -7.86 13.89
CA ILE A 79 -8.06 -7.45 15.02
C ILE A 79 -8.75 -7.88 16.32
N ARG A 80 -8.06 -8.71 17.10
CA ARG A 80 -8.58 -9.23 18.37
C ARG A 80 -8.55 -8.17 19.47
N LEU A 81 -9.57 -8.14 20.32
CA LEU A 81 -9.59 -7.33 21.53
C LEU A 81 -8.44 -7.70 22.49
N GLN A 82 -7.66 -6.68 22.89
CA GLN A 82 -6.53 -6.82 23.81
C GLN A 82 -6.83 -6.09 25.12
N LYS A 83 -7.21 -6.83 26.18
CA LYS A 83 -7.64 -6.27 27.48
C LYS A 83 -6.65 -5.27 28.10
N ASN A 84 -5.35 -5.51 27.93
CA ASN A 84 -4.30 -4.67 28.53
C ASN A 84 -3.84 -3.52 27.61
N ARG A 85 -4.56 -3.27 26.50
CA ARG A 85 -4.19 -2.27 25.49
C ARG A 85 -5.43 -1.51 25.01
N PRO A 86 -5.98 -0.61 25.84
CA PRO A 86 -7.22 0.10 25.53
C PRO A 86 -7.12 1.04 24.32
N HIS A 87 -5.92 1.42 23.90
CA HIS A 87 -5.67 2.27 22.73
C HIS A 87 -5.71 1.49 21.39
N VAL A 88 -5.77 0.15 21.43
CA VAL A 88 -5.83 -0.67 20.21
C VAL A 88 -7.29 -0.85 19.82
N VAL A 89 -7.65 -0.33 18.65
CA VAL A 89 -8.96 -0.55 18.05
C VAL A 89 -9.05 -2.00 17.57
N HIS A 90 -10.06 -2.72 18.06
CA HIS A 90 -10.33 -4.11 17.68
C HIS A 90 -11.44 -4.14 16.62
N GLY A 91 -11.70 -5.30 16.00
CA GLY A 91 -12.65 -5.41 14.90
C GLY A 91 -11.99 -5.55 13.53
N GLN A 92 -12.75 -5.36 12.46
CA GLN A 92 -12.23 -5.43 11.09
C GLN A 92 -11.77 -4.04 10.64
N PRO A 93 -10.58 -3.89 10.03
CA PRO A 93 -10.11 -2.59 9.54
C PRO A 93 -11.10 -1.86 8.65
N TRP A 94 -11.71 -2.58 7.69
CA TRP A 94 -12.75 -2.01 6.81
C TRP A 94 -13.90 -1.39 7.60
N MET A 95 -14.44 -2.13 8.57
CA MET A 95 -15.53 -1.67 9.42
C MET A 95 -15.10 -0.50 10.30
N ASN A 96 -13.91 -0.57 10.89
CA ASN A 96 -13.40 0.48 11.76
C ASN A 96 -13.17 1.81 11.02
N TYR A 97 -12.84 1.76 9.73
CA TYR A 97 -12.67 2.94 8.89
C TYR A 97 -14.00 3.52 8.41
N HIS A 98 -14.89 2.68 7.87
CA HIS A 98 -16.15 3.13 7.27
C HIS A 98 -17.28 3.36 8.28
N TYR A 99 -17.24 2.69 9.42
CA TYR A 99 -18.25 2.75 10.48
C TYR A 99 -17.61 2.95 11.86
N PRO A 100 -16.90 4.07 12.05
CA PRO A 100 -16.25 4.36 13.33
C PRO A 100 -17.29 4.60 14.43
N ASP A 101 -16.92 4.29 15.68
CA ASP A 101 -17.72 4.64 16.85
C ASP A 101 -17.83 6.17 16.96
N PRO A 102 -19.03 6.77 16.88
CA PRO A 102 -19.20 8.21 16.87
C PRO A 102 -18.75 8.90 18.16
N ASP A 103 -18.73 8.18 19.29
CA ASP A 103 -18.36 8.74 20.60
C ASP A 103 -16.86 8.61 20.88
N GLN A 104 -16.17 7.66 20.24
CA GLN A 104 -14.76 7.33 20.51
C GLN A 104 -13.81 7.70 19.38
N ALA A 105 -14.31 7.78 18.14
CA ALA A 105 -13.45 8.03 16.99
C ALA A 105 -13.19 9.53 16.78
N CYS A 106 -11.92 9.84 16.57
CA CYS A 106 -11.48 11.18 16.18
C CYS A 106 -10.93 11.14 14.75
N ASN A 107 -11.25 12.16 13.96
CA ASN A 107 -10.60 12.35 12.66
C ASN A 107 -9.17 12.83 12.87
N TRP A 108 -8.20 11.96 12.60
CA TRP A 108 -6.76 12.28 12.63
C TRP A 108 -6.18 12.66 11.27
N GLY A 109 -7.04 12.80 10.25
CA GLY A 109 -6.66 13.29 8.94
C GLY A 109 -6.11 14.71 9.01
N ILE A 110 -5.08 14.98 8.23
CA ILE A 110 -4.55 16.33 8.04
C ILE A 110 -5.38 16.96 6.91
N PRO A 111 -5.90 18.20 7.08
CA PRO A 111 -6.60 18.88 6.00
C PRO A 111 -5.67 19.01 4.80
N ILE A 112 -6.15 18.57 3.64
CA ILE A 112 -5.38 18.62 2.39
C ILE A 112 -5.42 20.06 1.88
N ASP A 113 -4.26 20.59 1.54
CA ASP A 113 -4.19 21.86 0.82
C ASP A 113 -4.62 21.62 -0.63
N HIS A 114 -5.86 22.01 -0.94
CA HIS A 114 -6.44 21.86 -2.27
C HIS A 114 -5.65 22.58 -3.36
N SER A 115 -4.92 23.67 -3.02
CA SER A 115 -4.11 24.38 -4.02
C SER A 115 -2.92 23.54 -4.49
N VAL A 116 -2.28 22.85 -3.54
CA VAL A 116 -1.19 21.91 -3.83
C VAL A 116 -1.71 20.69 -4.58
N LEU A 117 -2.88 20.17 -4.19
CA LEU A 117 -3.50 19.04 -4.87
C LEU A 117 -3.80 19.37 -6.35
N THR A 118 -4.41 20.51 -6.63
CA THR A 118 -4.68 20.96 -8.00
C THR A 118 -3.39 21.15 -8.81
N GLU A 119 -2.31 21.64 -8.20
CA GLU A 119 -1.02 21.77 -8.88
C GLU A 119 -0.43 20.41 -9.28
N LEU A 120 -0.57 19.40 -8.42
CA LEU A 120 -0.13 18.02 -8.64
C LEU A 120 -1.00 17.26 -9.65
N GLU A 121 -2.30 17.57 -9.71
CA GLU A 121 -3.25 16.95 -10.65
C GLU A 121 -3.10 17.50 -12.08
N ARG A 122 -2.68 18.75 -12.24
CA ARG A 122 -2.51 19.41 -13.55
C ARG A 122 -1.73 18.59 -14.61
N PRO A 123 -0.58 17.95 -14.32
CA PRO A 123 0.11 17.10 -15.30
C PRO A 123 -0.62 15.79 -15.62
N LEU A 124 -1.60 15.38 -14.82
CA LEU A 124 -2.41 14.18 -15.00
C LEU A 124 -3.78 14.50 -15.64
N ALA A 125 -4.09 15.77 -15.93
CA ALA A 125 -5.41 16.19 -16.39
C ALA A 125 -5.83 15.54 -17.71
N ASP A 126 -4.87 15.17 -18.55
CA ASP A 126 -5.10 14.52 -19.84
C ASP A 126 -5.05 12.98 -19.75
N ILE A 127 -4.78 12.43 -18.57
CA ILE A 127 -4.70 10.99 -18.32
C ILE A 127 -6.03 10.52 -17.74
N ASP A 128 -6.79 9.76 -18.52
CA ASP A 128 -7.93 9.03 -17.99
C ASP A 128 -7.44 7.77 -17.27
N ILE A 129 -7.55 7.79 -15.94
CA ILE A 129 -7.14 6.67 -15.07
C ILE A 129 -7.87 5.38 -15.46
N ASN A 130 -9.09 5.45 -15.97
CA ASN A 130 -9.87 4.27 -16.37
C ASN A 130 -9.36 3.65 -17.69
N THR A 131 -8.58 4.38 -18.49
CA THR A 131 -7.87 3.80 -19.64
C THR A 131 -6.52 3.19 -19.25
N CYS A 132 -5.97 3.52 -18.07
CA CYS A 132 -4.77 2.88 -17.50
C CYS A 132 -5.09 1.65 -16.64
N LEU A 133 -6.36 1.48 -16.27
CA LEU A 133 -6.87 0.34 -15.55
C LEU A 133 -7.81 -0.44 -16.49
N GLU A 134 -7.25 -1.18 -17.46
CA GLU A 134 -8.05 -2.20 -18.14
C GLU A 134 -8.53 -3.25 -17.12
N PRO A 135 -9.73 -3.83 -17.33
CA PRO A 135 -10.41 -4.71 -16.38
C PRO A 135 -9.69 -6.03 -16.10
#